data_AF-A0ABD0M1G4-F1
#
_entry.id   AF-A0ABD0M1G4-F1
#
_cell.length_a   1.000
_cell.length_b   1.000
_cell.length_c   1.000
_cell.angle_alpha   90.00
_cell.angle_beta   90.00
_cell.angle_gamma   90.00
#
_symmetry.space_group_name_H-M   'P 1'
#
loop_
_entity.id
_entity.type
_entity.pdbx_description
1 polymer ?
#
loop_
_entity_poly.entity_id
_entity_poly.type
_entity_poly.pdbx_seq_one_letter_code
_entity_poly.pdbx_strand_id
1 'polypeptide(L)'
;MYDEDVGASPGPFLYFGYASNMLKERLTSNKLNVVFKCVAKLEGYELQFCGEGKGWHGAMASIQEKPGSHIWGVVWQLNQADQERLNRQESTFTPKEVDVTSTDNQVYRCRVYTQELRATGKPSPHYKDIILRGARQNNLPEGYIKCLESVEDNGYAGEIDIYKQIMEEYTTHASNRSGAKPTSKSKNNSVDQLRLVGAESALGYVVVVDSQFCVDHYFHFCGYGKRWQGAMAAIHAKPGSHVWGVVWELDESDKEHLDHQERWYLAIQVDVLGTDNEVYHCRTYLLEDTLTTTPSPHYKEIILIGARQHQLPEDYIKFLESFADNGYKGEVHTYNKVMEIVHKEEKEKNETL
;
A
#
# COMPACT_ATOMS: atom_id res chain seq x y z
N MET A 1 19.16 -53.50 23.77
CA MET A 1 19.52 -52.35 22.93
C MET A 1 18.24 -51.55 22.78
N TYR A 2 18.08 -50.52 23.60
CA TYR A 2 17.03 -49.53 23.41
C TYR A 2 17.71 -48.42 22.59
N ASP A 3 17.27 -48.23 21.35
CA ASP A 3 17.60 -47.01 20.61
C ASP A 3 16.92 -45.86 21.35
N GLU A 4 17.74 -45.08 22.06
CA GLU A 4 17.35 -43.73 22.46
C GLU A 4 17.28 -42.92 21.17
N ASP A 5 16.07 -42.69 20.69
CA ASP A 5 15.76 -41.70 19.67
C ASP A 5 16.20 -40.34 20.25
N VAL A 6 17.41 -39.91 19.91
CA VAL A 6 17.95 -38.60 20.28
C VAL A 6 17.08 -37.58 19.57
N GLY A 7 16.03 -37.14 20.27
CA GLY A 7 15.01 -36.24 19.76
C GLY A 7 15.64 -35.05 19.04
N ALA A 8 15.48 -35.02 17.72
CA ALA A 8 15.87 -33.88 16.92
C ALA A 8 15.25 -32.64 17.55
N SER A 9 16.09 -31.66 17.91
CA SER A 9 15.60 -30.36 18.34
C SER A 9 14.63 -29.86 17.26
N PRO A 10 13.44 -29.35 17.63
CA PRO A 10 12.49 -28.90 16.62
C PRO A 10 13.17 -27.85 15.72
N GLY A 11 12.94 -27.97 14.41
CA GLY A 11 13.53 -27.09 13.42
C GLY A 11 13.14 -25.62 13.61
N PRO A 12 13.77 -24.70 12.87
CA PRO A 12 13.40 -23.28 12.93
C PRO A 12 11.93 -23.08 12.55
N PHE A 13 11.30 -22.04 13.11
CA PHE A 13 9.92 -21.66 12.81
C PHE A 13 9.86 -20.27 12.16
N LEU A 14 8.77 -20.00 11.45
CA LEU A 14 8.51 -18.71 10.85
C LEU A 14 7.59 -17.87 11.74
N TYR A 15 7.93 -16.60 11.87
CA TYR A 15 7.23 -15.61 12.68
C TYR A 15 6.91 -14.39 11.84
N PHE A 16 5.66 -13.95 11.86
CA PHE A 16 5.20 -12.77 11.17
C PHE A 16 5.10 -11.58 12.14
N GLY A 17 6.01 -10.62 12.01
CA GLY A 17 5.97 -9.36 12.74
C GLY A 17 5.31 -8.26 11.90
N TYR A 18 4.24 -7.65 12.41
CA TYR A 18 3.45 -6.64 11.69
C TYR A 18 3.46 -5.24 12.34
N ALA A 19 4.24 -5.07 13.43
CA ALA A 19 4.33 -3.83 14.20
C ALA A 19 5.79 -3.59 14.64
N SER A 20 6.07 -3.35 15.92
CA SER A 20 7.42 -3.04 16.40
C SER A 20 8.45 -4.12 16.09
N ASN A 21 8.02 -5.39 16.04
CA ASN A 21 8.86 -6.53 15.65
C ASN A 21 9.11 -6.60 14.12
N MET A 22 8.66 -5.62 13.32
CA MET A 22 9.20 -5.42 11.97
C MET A 22 10.62 -4.87 12.02
N LEU A 23 11.02 -4.19 13.09
CA LEU A 23 12.39 -3.71 13.24
C LEU A 23 13.28 -4.85 13.74
N LYS A 24 14.37 -5.15 13.03
CA LYS A 24 15.29 -6.21 13.44
C LYS A 24 15.87 -5.96 14.83
N GLU A 25 16.24 -4.71 15.11
CA GLU A 25 16.84 -4.29 16.38
C GLU A 25 15.88 -4.43 17.56
N ARG A 26 14.56 -4.38 17.32
CA ARG A 26 13.59 -4.73 18.36
C ARG A 26 13.75 -6.20 18.78
N LEU A 27 13.89 -7.11 17.83
CA LEU A 27 14.03 -8.54 18.09
C LEU A 27 15.40 -8.89 18.68
N THR A 28 16.48 -8.32 18.14
CA THR A 28 17.85 -8.61 18.60
C THR A 28 18.16 -7.98 19.96
N SER A 29 17.50 -6.86 20.33
CA SER A 29 17.57 -6.28 21.69
C SER A 29 17.08 -7.23 22.77
N ASN A 30 16.18 -8.14 22.41
CA ASN A 30 15.68 -9.22 23.25
C ASN A 30 16.46 -10.54 23.07
N LYS A 31 17.64 -10.46 22.45
CA LYS A 31 18.58 -11.57 22.20
C LYS A 31 17.96 -12.71 21.39
N LEU A 32 17.02 -12.39 20.49
CA LEU A 32 16.47 -13.35 19.54
C LEU A 32 17.42 -13.49 18.35
N ASN A 33 17.69 -14.72 17.92
CA ASN A 33 18.42 -14.96 16.68
C ASN A 33 17.41 -15.02 15.52
N VAL A 34 17.41 -13.96 14.70
CA VAL A 34 16.42 -13.76 13.64
C VAL A 34 17.09 -13.68 12.28
N VAL A 35 16.50 -14.38 11.31
CA VAL A 35 16.88 -14.30 9.90
C VAL A 35 15.71 -13.71 9.12
N PHE A 36 15.96 -12.61 8.41
CA PHE A 36 14.96 -12.04 7.49
C PHE A 36 14.64 -13.06 6.39
N LYS A 37 13.35 -13.27 6.09
CA LYS A 37 12.92 -14.14 5.00
C LYS A 37 12.31 -13.33 3.87
N CYS A 38 11.26 -12.58 4.15
CA CYS A 38 10.58 -11.75 3.15
C CYS A 38 9.65 -10.73 3.82
N VAL A 39 9.20 -9.77 3.03
CA VAL A 39 8.01 -8.97 3.32
C VAL A 39 6.79 -9.73 2.80
N ALA A 40 5.71 -9.78 3.59
CA ALA A 40 4.52 -10.52 3.24
C ALA A 40 3.23 -9.80 3.66
N LYS A 41 2.17 -10.11 2.93
CA LYS A 41 0.80 -9.64 3.13
C LYS A 41 -0.03 -10.71 3.84
N LEU A 42 -0.76 -10.31 4.88
CA LEU A 42 -1.78 -11.12 5.53
C LEU A 42 -3.17 -10.62 5.11
N GLU A 43 -3.89 -11.47 4.38
CA GLU A 43 -5.23 -11.17 3.84
C GLU A 43 -6.34 -11.44 4.87
N GLY A 44 -7.40 -10.64 4.81
CA GLY A 44 -8.57 -10.76 5.68
C GLY A 44 -8.37 -10.20 7.10
N TYR A 45 -7.34 -9.38 7.31
CA TYR A 45 -7.05 -8.76 8.60
C TYR A 45 -6.84 -7.25 8.46
N GLU A 46 -7.11 -6.51 9.53
CA GLU A 46 -6.72 -5.10 9.68
C GLU A 46 -5.86 -4.88 10.93
N LEU A 47 -5.01 -3.85 10.88
CA LEU A 47 -4.21 -3.40 12.00
C LEU A 47 -5.04 -2.52 12.92
N GLN A 48 -4.95 -2.75 14.22
CA GLN A 48 -5.63 -1.93 15.21
C GLN A 48 -4.74 -1.67 16.43
N PHE A 49 -4.87 -0.49 17.01
CA PHE A 49 -4.21 -0.13 18.25
C PHE A 49 -5.21 -0.21 19.41
N CYS A 50 -4.94 -1.09 20.37
CA CYS A 50 -5.85 -1.34 21.50
C CYS A 50 -5.12 -1.46 22.84
N GLY A 51 -5.88 -1.24 23.91
CA GLY A 51 -5.38 -1.36 25.28
C GLY A 51 -4.34 -0.29 25.64
N GLU A 52 -3.57 -0.56 26.70
CA GLU A 52 -2.50 0.33 27.16
C GLU A 52 -1.26 -0.52 27.46
N GLY A 53 -0.24 -0.38 26.61
CA GLY A 53 1.05 -1.01 26.80
C GLY A 53 1.85 -0.24 27.85
N LYS A 54 1.91 -0.75 29.08
CA LYS A 54 2.65 -0.10 30.18
C LYS A 54 4.09 0.27 29.82
N GLY A 55 4.76 -0.57 29.02
CA GLY A 55 6.14 -0.33 28.57
C GLY A 55 6.28 0.62 27.38
N TRP A 56 5.17 0.99 26.73
CA TRP A 56 5.15 1.87 25.56
C TRP A 56 4.33 3.13 25.78
N HIS A 57 3.66 3.29 26.92
CA HIS A 57 2.83 4.44 27.26
C HIS A 57 1.81 4.80 26.17
N GLY A 58 1.23 3.80 25.53
CA GLY A 58 0.27 3.96 24.44
C GLY A 58 -0.38 2.62 24.07
N ALA A 59 -1.37 2.69 23.18
CA ALA A 59 -2.04 1.50 22.69
C ALA A 59 -1.10 0.63 21.85
N MET A 60 -1.24 -0.68 22.02
CA MET A 60 -0.39 -1.68 21.35
C MET A 60 -1.06 -2.16 20.07
N ALA A 61 -0.24 -2.48 19.06
CA ALA A 61 -0.74 -3.05 17.82
C ALA A 61 -1.25 -4.48 18.04
N SER A 62 -2.43 -4.76 17.49
CA SER A 62 -3.03 -6.09 17.35
C SER A 62 -3.64 -6.19 15.95
N ILE A 63 -4.11 -7.38 15.58
CA ILE A 63 -4.78 -7.63 14.30
C ILE A 63 -6.17 -8.19 14.54
N GLN A 64 -7.14 -7.72 13.75
CA GLN A 64 -8.53 -8.17 13.77
C GLN A 64 -8.91 -8.74 12.41
N GLU A 65 -9.69 -9.81 12.39
CA GLU A 65 -10.30 -10.32 11.16
C GLU A 65 -11.24 -9.26 10.56
N LYS A 66 -10.96 -8.89 9.32
CA LYS A 66 -11.79 -7.99 8.52
C LYS A 66 -11.71 -8.43 7.05
N PRO A 67 -12.75 -9.12 6.54
CA PRO A 67 -12.80 -9.54 5.16
C PRO A 67 -12.58 -8.38 4.18
N GLY A 68 -11.78 -8.60 3.14
CA GLY A 68 -11.43 -7.58 2.14
C GLY A 68 -10.41 -6.54 2.59
N SER A 69 -9.85 -6.67 3.80
CA SER A 69 -8.70 -5.87 4.27
C SER A 69 -7.43 -6.71 4.30
N HIS A 70 -6.28 -6.06 4.33
CA HIS A 70 -4.99 -6.73 4.48
C HIS A 70 -4.01 -5.88 5.28
N ILE A 71 -2.98 -6.53 5.79
CA ILE A 71 -1.83 -5.87 6.44
C ILE A 71 -0.52 -6.38 5.85
N TRP A 72 0.51 -5.55 5.93
CA TRP A 72 1.88 -5.93 5.60
C TRP A 72 2.72 -6.11 6.86
N GLY A 73 3.70 -7.01 6.76
CA GLY A 73 4.66 -7.27 7.82
C GLY A 73 5.87 -8.02 7.29
N VAL A 74 6.73 -8.42 8.21
CA VAL A 74 7.99 -9.10 7.93
C VAL A 74 7.94 -10.54 8.43
N VAL A 75 8.32 -11.47 7.56
CA VAL A 75 8.53 -12.87 7.92
C VAL A 75 9.97 -13.04 8.38
N TRP A 76 10.11 -13.46 9.63
CA TRP A 76 11.36 -13.82 10.27
C TRP A 76 11.43 -15.33 10.45
N GLN A 77 12.59 -15.91 10.23
CA GLN A 77 12.90 -17.27 10.67
C GLN A 77 13.64 -17.20 12.00
N LEU A 78 13.13 -17.94 13.00
CA LEU A 78 13.69 -18.03 14.34
C LEU A 78 14.04 -19.46 14.68
N ASN A 79 15.06 -19.63 15.52
CA ASN A 79 15.38 -20.92 16.09
C ASN A 79 14.35 -21.31 17.16
N GLN A 80 14.08 -22.59 17.32
CA GLN A 80 13.15 -23.07 18.35
C GLN A 80 13.55 -22.63 19.77
N ALA A 81 14.85 -22.54 20.05
CA ALA A 81 15.37 -22.07 21.34
C ALA A 81 15.00 -20.60 21.66
N ASP A 82 14.59 -19.81 20.66
CA ASP A 82 14.14 -18.43 20.82
C ASP A 82 12.63 -18.31 21.06
N GLN A 83 11.86 -19.39 20.90
CA GLN A 83 10.41 -19.36 21.03
C GLN A 83 9.96 -18.93 22.44
N GLU A 84 10.62 -19.41 23.49
CA GLU A 84 10.29 -19.01 24.87
C GLU A 84 10.63 -17.55 25.15
N ARG A 85 11.73 -17.02 24.58
CA ARG A 85 12.08 -15.60 24.69
C ARG A 85 11.03 -14.73 24.00
N LEU A 86 10.58 -15.13 22.82
CA LEU A 86 9.52 -14.45 22.08
C LEU A 86 8.19 -14.51 22.85
N ASN A 87 7.80 -15.68 23.38
CA ASN A 87 6.60 -15.83 24.20
C ASN A 87 6.63 -14.94 25.45
N ARG A 88 7.78 -14.78 26.11
CA ARG A 88 7.90 -13.86 27.27
C ARG A 88 7.72 -12.40 26.86
N GLN A 89 8.28 -12.00 25.73
CA GLN A 89 8.10 -10.65 25.18
C GLN A 89 6.62 -10.36 24.90
N GLU A 90 5.94 -11.33 24.26
CA GLU A 90 4.55 -11.24 23.84
C GLU A 90 3.59 -11.87 24.88
N SER A 91 3.97 -11.88 26.17
CA SER A 91 3.25 -12.62 27.23
C SER A 91 1.81 -12.17 27.48
N THR A 92 1.44 -10.99 27.01
CA THR A 92 0.07 -10.46 27.06
C THR A 92 -0.74 -10.76 25.78
N PHE A 93 -0.12 -11.37 24.78
CA PHE A 93 -0.73 -11.74 23.50
C PHE A 93 -0.93 -13.27 23.39
N THR A 94 -1.87 -13.65 22.53
CA THR A 94 -2.16 -15.04 22.19
C THR A 94 -1.49 -15.40 20.87
N PRO A 95 -0.69 -16.48 20.81
CA PRO A 95 -0.12 -16.95 19.55
C PRO A 95 -1.19 -17.58 18.66
N LYS A 96 -1.10 -17.33 17.36
CA LYS A 96 -1.92 -17.94 16.30
C LYS A 96 -1.01 -18.31 15.12
N GLU A 97 -1.47 -19.23 14.29
CA GLU A 97 -0.78 -19.60 13.05
C GLU A 97 -1.61 -19.08 11.86
N VAL A 98 -0.97 -18.32 10.98
CA VAL A 98 -1.58 -17.65 9.82
C VAL A 98 -0.80 -17.94 8.54
N ASP A 99 -1.48 -17.83 7.40
CA ASP A 99 -0.85 -17.92 6.09
C ASP A 99 -0.64 -16.51 5.55
N VAL A 100 0.59 -16.17 5.19
CA VAL A 100 0.95 -14.87 4.61
C VAL A 100 1.53 -15.07 3.23
N THR A 101 1.26 -14.15 2.32
CA THR A 101 1.71 -14.22 0.93
C THR A 101 2.79 -13.18 0.69
N SER A 102 3.98 -13.59 0.27
CA SER A 102 5.07 -12.68 -0.09
C SER A 102 4.80 -11.95 -1.42
N THR A 103 5.62 -10.96 -1.73
CA THR A 103 5.54 -10.18 -2.98
C THR A 103 5.76 -11.00 -4.24
N ASP A 104 6.44 -12.15 -4.14
CA ASP A 104 6.63 -13.12 -5.23
C ASP A 104 5.57 -14.24 -5.22
N ASN A 105 4.43 -14.03 -4.54
CA ASN A 105 3.28 -14.94 -4.46
C ASN A 105 3.57 -16.29 -3.78
N GLN A 106 4.62 -16.39 -2.95
CA GLN A 106 4.83 -17.58 -2.13
C GLN A 106 4.05 -17.48 -0.82
N VAL A 107 3.43 -18.60 -0.41
CA VAL A 107 2.67 -18.68 0.84
C VAL A 107 3.56 -19.23 1.95
N TYR A 108 3.60 -18.53 3.08
CA TYR A 108 4.34 -18.91 4.28
C TYR A 108 3.38 -19.11 5.45
N ARG A 109 3.45 -20.29 6.07
CA ARG A 109 2.78 -20.57 7.35
C ARG A 109 3.61 -19.96 8.48
N CYS A 110 3.07 -18.97 9.17
CA CYS A 110 3.78 -18.18 10.17
C CYS A 110 3.02 -18.13 11.49
N ARG A 111 3.78 -18.16 12.59
CA ARG A 111 3.29 -17.77 13.90
C ARG A 111 3.11 -16.26 13.95
N VAL A 112 2.01 -15.80 14.55
CA VAL A 112 1.71 -14.39 14.81
C VAL A 112 1.18 -14.26 16.25
N TYR A 113 1.34 -13.09 16.87
CA TYR A 113 0.79 -12.81 18.20
C TYR A 113 -0.33 -11.79 18.07
N THR A 114 -1.49 -12.06 18.68
CA THR A 114 -2.69 -11.22 18.59
C THR A 114 -3.29 -11.04 19.98
N GLN A 115 -3.93 -9.91 20.25
CA GLN A 115 -4.75 -9.70 21.44
C GLN A 115 -6.22 -9.59 21.08
N GLU A 116 -7.08 -10.09 21.97
CA GLU A 116 -8.50 -9.78 21.93
C GLU A 116 -8.73 -8.28 22.10
N LEU A 117 -9.73 -7.79 21.39
CA LEU A 117 -9.97 -6.36 21.26
C LEU A 117 -10.46 -5.76 22.57
N ARG A 118 -9.63 -4.86 23.08
CA ARG A 118 -9.99 -3.91 24.13
C ARG A 118 -10.42 -2.60 23.49
N ALA A 119 -10.73 -1.61 24.32
CA ALA A 119 -10.96 -0.25 23.85
C ALA A 119 -9.82 0.20 22.92
N THR A 120 -10.20 0.74 21.78
CA THR A 120 -9.29 1.34 20.81
C THR A 120 -8.57 2.52 21.44
N GLY A 121 -7.29 2.68 21.12
CA GLY A 121 -6.49 3.80 21.60
C GLY A 121 -5.43 4.20 20.58
N LYS A 122 -4.69 5.26 20.90
CA LYS A 122 -3.60 5.75 20.06
C LYS A 122 -2.26 5.19 20.56
N PRO A 123 -1.34 4.80 19.67
CA PRO A 123 0.02 4.45 20.07
C PRO A 123 0.75 5.66 20.66
N SER A 124 1.87 5.42 21.34
CA SER A 124 2.79 6.52 21.67
C SER A 124 3.63 6.92 20.45
N PRO A 125 4.13 8.16 20.39
CA PRO A 125 5.04 8.60 19.32
C PRO A 125 6.25 7.66 19.17
N HIS A 126 6.81 7.21 20.30
CA HIS A 126 7.95 6.29 20.37
C HIS A 126 7.63 4.92 19.76
N TYR A 127 6.46 4.35 20.08
CA TYR A 127 6.06 3.06 19.55
C TYR A 127 5.79 3.14 18.04
N LYS A 128 5.12 4.20 17.60
CA LYS A 128 4.89 4.50 16.18
C LYS A 128 6.20 4.66 15.42
N ASP A 129 7.18 5.38 15.97
CA ASP A 129 8.50 5.54 15.36
C ASP A 129 9.21 4.19 15.13
N ILE A 130 9.17 3.28 16.12
CA ILE A 130 9.77 1.94 15.97
C ILE A 130 9.06 1.12 14.87
N ILE A 131 7.73 1.19 14.80
CA ILE A 131 6.94 0.55 13.73
C ILE A 131 7.38 1.09 12.36
N LEU A 132 7.46 2.41 12.20
CA LEU A 132 7.85 3.06 10.95
C LEU A 132 9.30 2.76 10.55
N ARG A 133 10.23 2.74 11.51
CA ARG A 133 11.62 2.32 11.25
C ARG A 133 11.68 0.88 10.77
N GLY A 134 10.92 -0.02 11.39
CA GLY A 134 10.86 -1.42 10.98
C GLY A 134 10.29 -1.59 9.57
N ALA A 135 9.22 -0.87 9.27
CA ALA A 135 8.60 -0.88 7.95
C ALA A 135 9.58 -0.40 6.87
N ARG A 136 10.23 0.75 7.09
CA ARG A 136 11.24 1.32 6.17
C ARG A 136 12.50 0.44 6.07
N GLN A 137 13.00 -0.11 7.18
CA GLN A 137 14.20 -0.95 7.19
C GLN A 137 14.07 -2.17 6.27
N ASN A 138 12.86 -2.73 6.17
CA ASN A 138 12.60 -3.94 5.41
C ASN A 138 11.93 -3.66 4.05
N ASN A 139 11.84 -2.39 3.65
CA ASN A 139 11.21 -1.96 2.39
C ASN A 139 9.78 -2.51 2.24
N LEU A 140 8.95 -2.32 3.28
CA LEU A 140 7.51 -2.54 3.13
C LEU A 140 6.95 -1.63 2.04
N PRO A 141 5.81 -1.98 1.42
CA PRO A 141 5.19 -1.13 0.41
C PRO A 141 4.97 0.29 0.96
N GLU A 142 5.44 1.29 0.22
CA GLU A 142 5.44 2.68 0.70
C GLU A 142 4.03 3.17 1.03
N GLY A 143 3.00 2.72 0.32
CA GLY A 143 1.60 3.03 0.61
C GLY A 143 1.19 2.54 1.99
N TYR A 144 1.66 1.36 2.39
CA TYR A 144 1.43 0.84 3.75
C TYR A 144 2.28 1.59 4.79
N ILE A 145 3.49 2.02 4.46
CA ILE A 145 4.31 2.88 5.34
C ILE A 145 3.57 4.19 5.62
N LYS A 146 3.03 4.85 4.58
CA LYS A 146 2.24 6.07 4.75
C LYS A 146 0.93 5.82 5.53
N CYS A 147 0.30 4.65 5.40
CA CYS A 147 -0.85 4.28 6.26
C CYS A 147 -0.44 4.27 7.74
N LEU A 148 0.75 3.75 8.04
CA LEU A 148 1.30 3.74 9.40
C LEU A 148 1.67 5.16 9.86
N GLU A 149 2.10 6.04 8.96
CA GLU A 149 2.39 7.45 9.25
C GLU A 149 1.12 8.26 9.57
N SER A 150 -0.02 7.97 8.92
CA SER A 150 -1.28 8.69 9.16
C SER A 150 -1.97 8.32 10.47
N VAL A 151 -1.53 7.25 11.15
CA VAL A 151 -2.02 6.88 12.49
C VAL A 151 -1.69 7.97 13.50
N GLU A 152 -2.71 8.60 14.08
CA GLU A 152 -2.50 9.58 15.15
C GLU A 152 -1.93 8.91 16.40
N ASP A 153 -0.89 9.50 16.99
CA ASP A 153 -0.35 9.11 18.28
C ASP A 153 -1.01 9.88 19.44
N ASN A 154 -0.70 9.47 20.67
CA ASN A 154 -1.25 10.08 21.89
C ASN A 154 -0.44 11.28 22.41
N GLY A 155 0.62 11.70 21.71
CA GLY A 155 1.48 12.82 22.11
C GLY A 155 2.36 12.58 23.36
N TYR A 156 2.51 11.34 23.83
CA TYR A 156 3.36 11.05 24.99
C TYR A 156 4.82 11.47 24.76
N ALA A 157 5.29 12.42 25.56
CA ALA A 157 6.62 13.04 25.46
C ALA A 157 7.62 12.59 26.55
N GLY A 158 7.22 11.65 27.41
CA GLY A 158 8.10 11.10 28.45
C GLY A 158 9.11 10.09 27.89
N GLU A 159 10.07 9.71 28.72
CA GLU A 159 11.09 8.72 28.33
C GLU A 159 10.55 7.29 28.36
N ILE A 160 11.00 6.46 27.42
CA ILE A 160 10.65 5.03 27.35
C ILE A 160 11.93 4.20 27.28
N ASP A 161 12.20 3.41 28.31
CA ASP A 161 13.44 2.62 28.41
C ASP A 161 13.61 1.62 27.25
N ILE A 162 12.51 0.96 26.86
CA ILE A 162 12.51 0.01 25.75
C ILE A 162 12.90 0.71 24.44
N TYR A 163 12.39 1.93 24.22
CA TYR A 163 12.71 2.72 23.04
C TYR A 163 14.21 3.09 23.02
N LYS A 164 14.74 3.58 24.14
CA LYS A 164 16.18 3.90 24.28
C LYS A 164 17.06 2.69 23.97
N GLN A 165 16.76 1.54 24.56
CA GLN A 165 17.50 0.30 24.34
C GLN A 165 17.54 -0.09 22.85
N ILE A 166 16.40 0.00 22.15
CA ILE A 166 16.34 -0.33 20.72
C ILE A 166 17.13 0.69 19.88
N MET A 167 17.05 1.97 20.22
CA MET A 167 17.73 3.04 19.48
C MET A 167 19.25 3.01 19.63
N GLU A 168 19.78 2.59 20.78
CA GLU A 168 21.21 2.33 20.98
C GLU A 168 21.71 1.24 20.03
N GLU A 169 20.95 0.15 19.91
CA GLU A 169 21.28 -0.95 19.00
C GLU A 169 21.12 -0.53 17.53
N TYR A 170 20.06 0.19 17.19
CA TYR A 170 19.80 0.73 15.84
C TYR A 170 20.93 1.63 15.34
N THR A 171 21.38 2.57 16.19
CA THR A 171 22.44 3.52 15.83
C THR A 171 23.77 2.81 15.61
N THR A 172 24.11 1.84 16.47
CA THR A 172 25.32 1.04 16.35
C THR A 172 25.39 0.29 15.02
N HIS A 173 24.26 -0.28 14.57
CA HIS A 173 24.18 -0.97 13.29
C HIS A 173 24.21 -0.02 12.09
N ALA A 174 23.61 1.17 12.20
CA ALA A 174 23.60 2.17 11.13
C ALA A 174 25.01 2.72 10.82
N SER A 175 25.82 3.00 11.86
CA SER A 175 27.21 3.46 11.69
C SER A 175 28.12 2.44 10.99
N ASN A 176 27.81 1.15 11.10
CA ASN A 176 28.57 0.10 10.43
C ASN A 176 28.19 -0.07 8.94
N ARG A 177 27.03 0.42 8.49
CA ARG A 177 26.57 0.31 7.09
C ARG A 177 27.03 1.45 6.18
N SER A 178 27.28 2.65 6.71
CA SER A 178 27.60 3.87 5.94
C SER A 178 29.04 3.96 5.42
N GLY A 179 29.85 2.90 5.52
CA GLY A 179 31.22 2.83 5.01
C GLY A 179 31.41 2.53 3.52
N ALA A 180 30.34 2.41 2.71
CA ALA A 180 30.42 2.04 1.28
C ALA A 180 30.09 3.21 0.33
N LYS A 181 30.99 3.52 -0.61
CA LYS A 181 30.85 4.61 -1.61
C LYS A 181 29.95 4.22 -2.79
N PRO A 182 29.07 5.11 -3.31
CA PRO A 182 28.34 4.89 -4.56
C PRO A 182 29.14 5.38 -5.78
N THR A 183 29.06 4.64 -6.88
CA THR A 183 29.57 5.04 -8.21
C THR A 183 28.40 5.33 -9.14
N SER A 184 28.46 6.46 -9.84
CA SER A 184 27.49 6.89 -10.84
C SER A 184 27.84 6.32 -12.22
N LYS A 185 26.82 6.04 -13.04
CA LYS A 185 26.78 6.37 -14.48
C LYS A 185 25.44 6.05 -15.12
N SER A 186 24.84 7.10 -15.69
CA SER A 186 23.77 7.09 -16.69
C SER A 186 24.27 6.50 -18.02
N LYS A 187 23.36 5.88 -18.79
CA LYS A 187 23.36 5.93 -20.26
C LYS A 187 21.93 5.78 -20.81
N ASN A 188 21.56 6.74 -21.66
CA ASN A 188 20.43 6.72 -22.60
C ASN A 188 20.54 5.57 -23.63
N ASN A 189 19.41 5.12 -24.16
CA ASN A 189 19.25 4.82 -25.59
C ASN A 189 17.77 4.83 -26.01
N SER A 190 17.53 5.40 -27.19
CA SER A 190 16.29 5.62 -27.94
C SER A 190 15.72 4.36 -28.60
N VAL A 191 14.39 4.15 -28.60
CA VAL A 191 13.63 3.48 -29.68
C VAL A 191 12.12 3.87 -29.65
N ASP A 192 11.66 4.39 -30.78
CA ASP A 192 10.32 4.42 -31.43
C ASP A 192 8.98 4.65 -30.68
N GLN A 193 8.27 5.67 -31.19
CA GLN A 193 6.95 6.18 -30.82
C GLN A 193 5.80 5.27 -31.24
N LEU A 194 4.94 4.88 -30.30
CA LEU A 194 3.58 4.39 -30.58
C LEU A 194 2.61 4.99 -29.55
N ARG A 195 1.62 5.74 -30.08
CA ARG A 195 0.66 6.58 -29.37
C ARG A 195 -0.62 5.78 -29.09
N LEU A 196 -1.14 5.86 -27.87
CA LEU A 196 -2.52 5.48 -27.52
C LEU A 196 -3.26 6.71 -27.00
N VAL A 197 -4.47 6.92 -27.52
CA VAL A 197 -5.22 8.18 -27.44
C VAL A 197 -6.29 8.06 -26.36
N GLY A 198 -5.97 8.58 -25.17
CA GLY A 198 -6.90 8.70 -24.03
C GLY A 198 -7.15 10.14 -23.59
N ALA A 199 -6.76 11.12 -24.41
CA ALA A 199 -7.22 12.51 -24.38
C ALA A 199 -6.84 13.05 -25.77
N GLU A 200 -7.79 13.56 -26.55
CA GLU A 200 -7.44 14.23 -27.81
C GLU A 200 -6.41 15.33 -27.46
N SER A 201 -5.16 15.14 -27.91
CA SER A 201 -3.94 15.95 -27.73
C SER A 201 -3.24 15.98 -26.36
N ALA A 202 -2.62 14.88 -25.96
CA ALA A 202 -1.37 14.94 -25.18
C ALA A 202 -0.32 14.01 -25.82
N LEU A 203 0.84 14.58 -26.10
CA LEU A 203 1.95 13.98 -26.82
C LEU A 203 2.97 13.51 -25.78
N GLY A 204 3.21 12.20 -25.66
CA GLY A 204 4.24 11.72 -24.74
C GLY A 204 4.23 10.21 -24.58
N TYR A 205 5.38 9.63 -24.25
CA TYR A 205 5.60 8.19 -24.19
C TYR A 205 5.00 7.58 -22.92
N VAL A 206 4.63 6.29 -23.00
CA VAL A 206 3.93 5.56 -21.93
C VAL A 206 4.94 4.77 -21.08
N VAL A 207 5.03 5.10 -19.78
CA VAL A 207 5.54 4.15 -18.77
C VAL A 207 4.36 3.76 -17.89
N VAL A 208 3.92 2.51 -18.01
CA VAL A 208 2.96 1.92 -17.07
C VAL A 208 3.74 1.58 -15.81
N VAL A 209 3.46 2.29 -14.73
CA VAL A 209 3.88 1.90 -13.39
C VAL A 209 2.63 1.82 -12.55
N ASP A 210 2.21 0.58 -12.30
CA ASP A 210 1.03 0.18 -11.54
C ASP A 210 1.04 0.88 -10.16
N SER A 211 -0.09 1.46 -9.76
CA SER A 211 -0.06 2.63 -8.87
C SER A 211 -0.93 2.47 -7.63
N GLN A 212 -0.30 2.40 -6.45
CA GLN A 212 -0.98 2.79 -5.22
C GLN A 212 -0.95 4.32 -5.16
N PHE A 213 -2.12 4.93 -5.32
CA PHE A 213 -2.29 6.34 -4.99
C PHE A 213 -2.26 6.53 -3.48
N CYS A 214 -1.52 7.56 -3.08
CA CYS A 214 -1.55 8.29 -1.82
C CYS A 214 -2.63 7.81 -0.84
N VAL A 215 -2.16 7.34 0.32
CA VAL A 215 -3.02 7.16 1.49
C VAL A 215 -3.84 8.39 1.80
N ASP A 216 -4.97 8.13 2.43
CA ASP A 216 -5.91 9.11 2.92
C ASP A 216 -6.78 9.72 1.81
N HIS A 217 -7.02 9.03 0.69
CA HIS A 217 -8.03 9.43 -0.30
C HIS A 217 -8.96 8.28 -0.68
N TYR A 218 -10.22 8.58 -1.01
CA TYR A 218 -11.22 7.61 -1.44
C TYR A 218 -11.91 8.05 -2.73
N PHE A 219 -12.00 7.12 -3.67
CA PHE A 219 -12.68 7.30 -4.95
C PHE A 219 -14.20 7.20 -4.77
N HIS A 220 -14.92 8.17 -5.32
CA HIS A 220 -16.37 8.10 -5.46
C HIS A 220 -16.82 8.79 -6.76
N PHE A 221 -18.13 8.83 -6.96
CA PHE A 221 -18.76 9.66 -7.97
C PHE A 221 -19.56 10.76 -7.31
N CYS A 222 -19.43 12.01 -7.78
CA CYS A 222 -20.16 13.15 -7.24
C CYS A 222 -20.57 14.16 -8.33
N GLY A 223 -21.41 15.11 -7.95
CA GLY A 223 -21.95 16.13 -8.86
C GLY A 223 -22.77 15.55 -10.03
N TYR A 224 -22.93 16.37 -11.07
CA TYR A 224 -23.54 15.97 -12.34
C TYR A 224 -22.84 16.65 -13.52
N GLY A 225 -22.19 15.86 -14.36
CA GLY A 225 -21.54 16.30 -15.59
C GLY A 225 -22.46 16.13 -16.79
N LYS A 226 -22.90 17.23 -17.41
CA LYS A 226 -23.71 17.18 -18.65
C LYS A 226 -23.01 16.44 -19.79
N ARG A 227 -21.68 16.52 -19.86
CA ARG A 227 -20.86 15.84 -20.89
C ARG A 227 -21.02 14.32 -20.85
N TRP A 228 -21.11 13.76 -19.66
CA TRP A 228 -21.21 12.33 -19.40
C TRP A 228 -22.61 11.88 -18.99
N GLN A 229 -23.54 12.81 -18.81
CA GLN A 229 -24.93 12.55 -18.39
C GLN A 229 -25.02 11.76 -17.08
N GLY A 230 -24.12 12.07 -16.15
CA GLY A 230 -24.02 11.40 -14.86
C GLY A 230 -22.98 12.05 -13.95
N ALA A 231 -22.83 11.47 -12.76
CA ALA A 231 -21.82 11.87 -11.80
C ALA A 231 -20.40 11.72 -12.36
N MET A 232 -19.51 12.61 -11.96
CA MET A 232 -18.11 12.62 -12.38
C MET A 232 -17.26 11.88 -11.35
N ALA A 233 -16.14 11.31 -11.80
CA ALA A 233 -15.17 10.70 -10.88
C ALA A 233 -14.53 11.78 -10.02
N ALA A 234 -14.38 11.50 -8.74
CA ALA A 234 -13.66 12.34 -7.81
C ALA A 234 -12.96 11.50 -6.74
N ILE A 235 -11.92 12.07 -6.18
CA ILE A 235 -11.26 11.59 -4.98
C ILE A 235 -11.51 12.62 -3.88
N HIS A 236 -11.62 12.20 -2.63
CA HIS A 236 -11.64 13.11 -1.49
C HIS A 236 -10.78 12.54 -0.37
N ALA A 237 -10.28 13.43 0.50
CA ALA A 237 -9.46 13.01 1.62
C ALA A 237 -10.28 12.14 2.60
N LYS A 238 -9.86 10.90 2.79
CA LYS A 238 -10.41 9.92 3.73
C LYS A 238 -9.28 9.07 4.33
N PRO A 239 -8.86 9.35 5.58
CA PRO A 239 -7.76 8.65 6.22
C PRO A 239 -7.85 7.12 6.17
N GLY A 240 -6.73 6.46 5.88
CA GLY A 240 -6.63 4.99 5.80
C GLY A 240 -7.28 4.37 4.54
N SER A 241 -7.75 5.17 3.59
CA SER A 241 -8.18 4.72 2.27
C SER A 241 -7.07 4.88 1.24
N HIS A 242 -7.14 4.13 0.15
CA HIS A 242 -6.24 4.24 -1.00
C HIS A 242 -7.06 4.19 -2.30
N VAL A 243 -6.47 4.73 -3.37
CA VAL A 243 -7.05 4.75 -4.73
C VAL A 243 -6.02 4.12 -5.67
N TRP A 244 -6.45 3.46 -6.73
CA TRP A 244 -5.54 3.06 -7.82
C TRP A 244 -5.81 3.96 -9.02
N GLY A 245 -4.75 4.34 -9.72
CA GLY A 245 -4.81 5.21 -10.89
C GLY A 245 -3.82 4.78 -11.98
N VAL A 246 -3.53 5.69 -12.89
CA VAL A 246 -2.49 5.51 -13.90
C VAL A 246 -1.64 6.78 -13.92
N VAL A 247 -0.32 6.61 -13.81
CA VAL A 247 0.63 7.72 -13.93
C VAL A 247 0.98 7.91 -15.40
N TRP A 248 0.88 9.15 -15.87
CA TRP A 248 1.24 9.54 -17.23
C TRP A 248 2.42 10.51 -17.19
N GLU A 249 3.43 10.26 -18.00
CA GLU A 249 4.49 11.23 -18.28
C GLU A 249 4.05 12.12 -19.45
N LEU A 250 3.90 13.41 -19.19
CA LEU A 250 3.43 14.40 -20.15
C LEU A 250 4.47 15.52 -20.28
N ASP A 251 4.52 16.17 -21.45
CA ASP A 251 5.32 17.37 -21.62
C ASP A 251 4.74 18.53 -20.78
N GLU A 252 5.58 19.37 -20.17
CA GLU A 252 5.13 20.50 -19.34
C GLU A 252 4.25 21.47 -20.16
N SER A 253 4.42 21.54 -21.49
CA SER A 253 3.56 22.35 -22.37
C SER A 253 2.11 21.85 -22.45
N ASP A 254 1.85 20.57 -22.17
CA ASP A 254 0.50 20.00 -22.14
C ASP A 254 -0.26 20.34 -20.84
N LYS A 255 0.44 20.84 -19.82
CA LYS A 255 -0.13 21.16 -18.51
C LYS A 255 -1.24 22.20 -18.55
N GLU A 256 -1.05 23.29 -19.29
CA GLU A 256 -2.08 24.34 -19.41
C GLU A 256 -3.33 23.81 -20.11
N HIS A 257 -3.15 22.91 -21.09
CA HIS A 257 -4.26 22.27 -21.77
C HIS A 257 -5.04 21.38 -20.80
N LEU A 258 -4.34 20.57 -20.00
CA LEU A 258 -4.94 19.69 -19.01
C LEU A 258 -5.67 20.48 -17.91
N ASP A 259 -5.07 21.54 -17.40
CA ASP A 259 -5.70 22.43 -16.42
C ASP A 259 -6.97 23.10 -16.97
N HIS A 260 -6.98 23.49 -18.25
CA HIS A 260 -8.16 24.07 -18.88
C HIS A 260 -9.27 23.03 -19.08
N GLN A 261 -8.92 21.79 -19.41
CA GLN A 261 -9.89 20.69 -19.51
C GLN A 261 -10.53 20.40 -18.14
N GLU A 262 -9.72 20.37 -17.10
CA GLU A 262 -10.10 20.06 -15.72
C GLU A 262 -10.47 21.31 -14.90
N ARG A 263 -10.84 22.42 -15.56
CA ARG A 263 -11.15 23.71 -14.93
C ARG A 263 -12.21 23.70 -13.81
N TRP A 264 -12.94 22.59 -13.69
CA TRP A 264 -13.96 22.39 -12.66
C TRP A 264 -13.42 21.66 -11.42
N TYR A 265 -12.17 21.24 -11.45
CA TYR A 265 -11.44 20.57 -10.40
C TYR A 265 -10.32 21.48 -9.86
N LEU A 266 -9.92 21.25 -8.62
CA LEU A 266 -8.74 21.83 -8.02
C LEU A 266 -7.52 21.01 -8.43
N ALA A 267 -6.59 21.62 -9.17
CA ALA A 267 -5.33 20.97 -9.50
C ALA A 267 -4.43 20.90 -8.26
N ILE A 268 -4.00 19.70 -7.89
CA ILE A 268 -3.16 19.43 -6.72
C ILE A 268 -1.92 18.62 -7.12
N GLN A 269 -0.88 18.65 -6.29
CA GLN A 269 0.25 17.72 -6.37
C GLN A 269 0.10 16.62 -5.33
N VAL A 270 0.41 15.39 -5.74
CA VAL A 270 0.23 14.17 -4.95
C VAL A 270 1.38 13.21 -5.20
N ASP A 271 1.75 12.50 -4.15
CA ASP A 271 2.79 11.47 -4.22
C ASP A 271 2.14 10.12 -4.53
N VAL A 272 2.46 9.57 -5.70
CA VAL A 272 1.97 8.27 -6.17
C VAL A 272 3.08 7.25 -6.04
N LEU A 273 2.80 6.10 -5.41
CA LEU A 273 3.73 4.99 -5.36
C LEU A 273 3.58 4.15 -6.61
N GLY A 274 4.65 4.01 -7.38
CA GLY A 274 4.72 3.06 -8.48
C GLY A 274 5.06 1.64 -8.01
N THR A 275 4.73 0.64 -8.82
CA THR A 275 5.16 -0.76 -8.67
C THR A 275 6.65 -1.01 -8.71
N ASP A 276 7.41 -0.06 -9.23
CA ASP A 276 8.87 -0.05 -9.13
C ASP A 276 9.36 0.35 -7.73
N ASN A 277 8.43 0.63 -6.80
CA ASN A 277 8.66 1.19 -5.47
C ASN A 277 9.23 2.62 -5.48
N GLU A 278 9.13 3.34 -6.60
CA GLU A 278 9.51 4.74 -6.67
C GLU A 278 8.31 5.65 -6.37
N VAL A 279 8.60 6.83 -5.81
CA VAL A 279 7.59 7.85 -5.53
C VAL A 279 7.58 8.87 -6.66
N TYR A 280 6.42 9.00 -7.29
CA TYR A 280 6.17 9.95 -8.36
C TYR A 280 5.41 11.17 -7.81
N HIS A 281 5.96 12.37 -8.05
CA HIS A 281 5.30 13.63 -7.72
C HIS A 281 4.37 14.02 -8.87
N CYS A 282 3.13 13.55 -8.81
CA CYS A 282 2.15 13.71 -9.89
C CYS A 282 1.26 14.93 -9.67
N ARG A 283 0.80 15.52 -10.78
CA ARG A 283 -0.34 16.44 -10.78
C ARG A 283 -1.62 15.63 -10.90
N THR A 284 -2.64 15.97 -10.13
CA THR A 284 -4.00 15.41 -10.29
C THR A 284 -5.06 16.47 -10.01
N TYR A 285 -6.33 16.09 -10.16
CA TYR A 285 -7.47 16.99 -10.14
C TYR A 285 -8.49 16.52 -9.10
N LEU A 286 -8.69 17.34 -8.08
CA LEU A 286 -9.53 17.07 -6.92
C LEU A 286 -10.86 17.80 -7.03
N LEU A 287 -11.96 17.11 -6.75
CA LEU A 287 -13.26 17.74 -6.56
C LEU A 287 -13.73 17.47 -5.13
N GLU A 288 -13.69 18.51 -4.30
CA GLU A 288 -14.13 18.45 -2.90
C GLU A 288 -15.66 18.47 -2.79
N ASP A 289 -16.32 17.45 -3.33
CA ASP A 289 -17.76 17.21 -3.14
C ASP A 289 -17.94 15.82 -2.53
N THR A 290 -18.45 15.76 -1.30
CA THR A 290 -18.66 14.51 -0.59
C THR A 290 -20.01 13.86 -0.90
N LEU A 291 -20.90 14.55 -1.63
CA LEU A 291 -22.21 14.02 -1.99
C LEU A 291 -22.07 12.99 -3.10
N THR A 292 -22.21 11.71 -2.73
CA THR A 292 -22.13 10.62 -3.70
C THR A 292 -23.37 10.57 -4.59
N THR A 293 -23.16 10.56 -5.89
CA THR A 293 -24.18 10.38 -6.94
C THR A 293 -23.74 9.30 -7.92
N THR A 294 -24.64 8.84 -8.79
CA THR A 294 -24.36 7.71 -9.70
C THR A 294 -23.88 8.19 -11.08
N PRO A 295 -22.81 7.59 -11.65
CA PRO A 295 -22.34 7.89 -13.00
C PRO A 295 -23.35 7.41 -14.06
N SER A 296 -23.14 7.80 -15.32
CA SER A 296 -23.85 7.14 -16.42
C SER A 296 -23.22 5.78 -16.73
N PRO A 297 -23.98 4.84 -17.33
CA PRO A 297 -23.44 3.55 -17.76
C PRO A 297 -22.22 3.73 -18.68
N HIS A 298 -22.32 4.65 -19.66
CA HIS A 298 -21.27 4.98 -20.62
C HIS A 298 -19.97 5.43 -19.94
N TYR A 299 -20.07 6.35 -18.97
CA TYR A 299 -18.88 6.87 -18.31
C TYR A 299 -18.22 5.84 -17.39
N LYS A 300 -19.04 5.08 -16.65
CA LYS A 300 -18.55 3.95 -15.84
C LYS A 300 -17.82 2.92 -16.70
N GLU A 301 -18.34 2.62 -17.88
CA GLU A 301 -17.71 1.69 -18.82
C GLU A 301 -16.33 2.18 -19.27
N ILE A 302 -16.17 3.46 -19.61
CA ILE A 302 -14.85 4.01 -19.98
C ILE A 302 -13.84 3.86 -18.84
N ILE A 303 -14.25 4.13 -17.59
CA ILE A 303 -13.37 3.97 -16.43
C ILE A 303 -12.94 2.50 -16.29
N LEU A 304 -13.87 1.56 -16.45
CA LEU A 304 -13.58 0.12 -16.36
C LEU A 304 -12.69 -0.37 -17.52
N ILE A 305 -12.90 0.13 -18.74
CA ILE A 305 -12.04 -0.16 -19.89
C ILE A 305 -10.62 0.31 -19.59
N GLY A 306 -10.44 1.57 -19.16
CA GLY A 306 -9.13 2.10 -18.80
C GLY A 306 -8.46 1.30 -17.68
N ALA A 307 -9.19 0.98 -16.61
CA ALA A 307 -8.68 0.16 -15.51
C ALA A 307 -8.18 -1.22 -15.97
N ARG A 308 -8.93 -1.89 -16.85
CA ARG A 308 -8.55 -3.20 -17.40
C ARG A 308 -7.39 -3.10 -18.39
N GLN A 309 -7.41 -2.11 -19.28
CA GLN A 309 -6.33 -1.86 -20.24
C GLN A 309 -4.98 -1.67 -19.56
N HIS A 310 -4.99 -0.98 -18.41
CA HIS A 310 -3.80 -0.73 -17.60
C HIS A 310 -3.57 -1.77 -16.50
N GLN A 311 -4.33 -2.86 -16.50
CA GLN A 311 -4.16 -3.99 -15.58
C GLN A 311 -4.16 -3.57 -14.09
N LEU A 312 -5.04 -2.64 -13.71
CA LEU A 312 -5.22 -2.31 -12.31
C LEU A 312 -5.65 -3.56 -11.51
N PRO A 313 -5.38 -3.61 -10.18
CA PRO A 313 -5.69 -4.78 -9.38
C PRO A 313 -7.14 -5.23 -9.48
N GLU A 314 -7.33 -6.55 -9.55
CA GLU A 314 -8.64 -7.18 -9.79
C GLU A 314 -9.66 -6.85 -8.68
N ASP A 315 -9.22 -6.73 -7.43
CA ASP A 315 -10.03 -6.30 -6.31
C ASP A 315 -10.47 -4.83 -6.45
N TYR A 316 -9.59 -3.97 -6.99
CA TYR A 316 -9.94 -2.59 -7.29
C TYR A 316 -10.90 -2.46 -8.47
N ILE A 317 -10.73 -3.27 -9.52
CA ILE A 317 -11.69 -3.32 -10.64
C ILE A 317 -13.07 -3.74 -10.11
N LYS A 318 -13.16 -4.76 -9.25
CA LYS A 318 -14.42 -5.16 -8.60
C LYS A 318 -15.02 -4.06 -7.74
N PHE A 319 -14.18 -3.29 -7.05
CA PHE A 319 -14.61 -2.11 -6.32
C PHE A 319 -15.25 -1.06 -7.25
N LEU A 320 -14.61 -0.75 -8.39
CA LEU A 320 -15.17 0.15 -9.41
C LEU A 320 -16.48 -0.38 -10.02
N GLU A 321 -16.58 -1.70 -10.24
CA GLU A 321 -17.78 -2.37 -10.73
C GLU A 321 -18.96 -2.27 -9.75
N SER A 322 -18.69 -2.19 -8.44
CA SER A 322 -19.71 -2.17 -7.39
C SER A 322 -20.58 -0.91 -7.37
N PHE A 323 -20.12 0.19 -7.98
CA PHE A 323 -20.89 1.43 -8.05
C PHE A 323 -22.12 1.30 -8.96
N ALA A 324 -23.30 1.64 -8.47
CA ALA A 324 -24.50 1.71 -9.31
C ALA A 324 -24.39 2.85 -10.32
N ASP A 325 -24.87 2.64 -11.55
CA ASP A 325 -25.06 3.71 -12.53
C ASP A 325 -26.50 4.27 -12.47
N ASN A 326 -26.72 5.40 -13.15
CA ASN A 326 -28.00 6.09 -13.20
C ASN A 326 -28.96 5.57 -14.30
N GLY A 327 -28.58 4.52 -15.04
CA GLY A 327 -29.38 3.93 -16.11
C GLY A 327 -29.61 4.81 -17.34
N TYR A 328 -28.83 5.88 -17.55
CA TYR A 328 -28.98 6.76 -18.72
C TYR A 328 -28.83 6.00 -20.05
N LYS A 329 -29.85 6.12 -20.92
CA LYS A 329 -29.94 5.41 -22.21
C LYS A 329 -29.79 6.31 -23.45
N GLY A 330 -29.57 7.60 -23.24
CA GLY A 330 -29.38 8.54 -24.34
C GLY A 330 -27.97 8.47 -24.92
N GLU A 331 -27.75 9.20 -26.01
CA GLU A 331 -26.45 9.26 -26.66
C GLU A 331 -25.46 10.10 -25.83
N VAL A 332 -24.22 9.58 -25.70
CA VAL A 332 -23.10 10.30 -25.11
C VAL A 332 -22.00 10.45 -26.16
N HIS A 333 -21.96 11.60 -26.84
CA HIS A 333 -21.01 11.83 -27.95
C HIS A 333 -19.54 11.58 -27.57
N THR A 334 -19.15 11.91 -26.33
CA THR A 334 -17.79 11.67 -25.85
C THR A 334 -17.49 10.17 -25.74
N TYR A 335 -18.46 9.36 -25.32
CA TYR A 335 -18.32 7.91 -25.26
C TYR A 335 -18.11 7.31 -26.65
N ASN A 336 -18.93 7.70 -27.63
CA ASN A 336 -18.82 7.20 -29.00
C ASN A 336 -17.42 7.44 -29.58
N LYS A 337 -16.89 8.66 -29.42
CA LYS A 337 -15.52 9.01 -29.84
C LYS A 337 -14.45 8.12 -29.19
N VAL A 338 -14.56 7.88 -27.88
CA VAL A 338 -13.57 7.06 -27.16
C VAL A 338 -13.66 5.61 -27.62
N MET A 339 -14.86 5.06 -27.80
CA MET A 339 -15.04 3.68 -28.25
C MET A 339 -14.54 3.45 -29.68
N GLU A 340 -14.63 4.44 -30.58
CA GLU A 340 -14.02 4.37 -31.92
C GLU A 340 -12.50 4.15 -31.84
N ILE A 341 -11.84 4.82 -30.90
CA ILE A 341 -10.39 4.69 -30.67
C ILE A 341 -10.07 3.32 -30.08
N VAL A 342 -10.78 2.91 -29.02
CA VAL A 342 -10.58 1.61 -28.35
C VAL A 342 -10.71 0.46 -29.35
N HIS A 343 -11.78 0.45 -30.16
CA HIS A 343 -11.97 -0.60 -31.17
C HIS A 343 -10.89 -0.60 -32.25
N LYS A 344 -10.36 0.57 -32.61
CA LYS A 344 -9.27 0.67 -33.59
C LYS A 344 -8.00 0.03 -33.03
N GLU A 345 -7.66 0.29 -31.77
CA GLU A 345 -6.47 -0.25 -31.10
C GLU A 345 -6.58 -1.76 -30.87
N GLU A 346 -7.75 -2.27 -30.50
CA GLU A 346 -7.99 -3.71 -30.37
C GLU A 346 -7.81 -4.43 -31.71
N LYS A 347 -8.26 -3.81 -32.80
CA LYS A 347 -8.09 -4.36 -34.14
C LYS A 347 -6.61 -4.40 -34.56
N GLU A 348 -5.86 -3.34 -34.32
CA GLU A 348 -4.42 -3.28 -34.60
C GLU A 348 -3.63 -4.32 -33.78
N LYS A 349 -3.97 -4.52 -32.50
CA LYS A 349 -3.35 -5.56 -31.66
C LYS A 349 -3.63 -6.98 -32.17
N ASN A 350 -4.84 -7.25 -32.64
CA ASN A 350 -5.23 -8.57 -33.15
C ASN A 350 -4.66 -8.88 -34.54
N GLU A 351 -4.27 -7.87 -35.33
CA GLU A 351 -3.64 -8.05 -36.65
C GLU A 351 -2.10 -8.24 -36.56
N THR A 352 -1.50 -8.00 -35.38
CA THR A 352 -0.05 -8.08 -35.15
C THR A 352 0.38 -9.38 -34.43
N LEU A 353 -0.60 -10.20 -34.00
CA LEU A 353 -0.44 -11.55 -33.43
C LEU A 353 -0.68 -12.62 -34.51
#